data_AF-F9Q9N1-F1
#
_entry.id   AF-F9Q9N1-F1
#
_cell.length_a   1.000
_cell.length_b   1.000
_cell.length_c   1.000
_cell.angle_alpha   90.00
_cell.angle_beta   90.00
_cell.angle_gamma   90.00
#
_symmetry.space_group_name_H-M   'P 1'
#
loop_
_entity.id
_entity.type
_entity.pdbx_description
1 polymer ?
#
loop_
_entity_poly.entity_id
_entity_poly.type
_entity_poly.pdbx_seq_one_letter_code
_entity_poly.pdbx_strand_id
1 'polypeptide(L)'
;MPKYRALYESELIKIPRDEDIILDQGHIVVINGVPKIDKARSNGKSGKRHGDSAVAYCMAVRASFMTGGEIEFTPLPSKHPEADDEFDDFITHDWDF
;
A
#
# COMPACT_ATOMS: atom_id res chain seq x y z
N MET A 1 17.50 9.18 1.41
CA MET A 1 17.61 7.81 0.91
C MET A 1 18.40 7.91 -0.40
N PRO A 2 19.51 7.19 -0.60
CA PRO A 2 20.39 7.47 -1.75
C PRO A 2 19.74 7.22 -3.10
N LYS A 3 19.01 6.11 -3.25
CA LYS A 3 18.41 5.69 -4.54
C LYS A 3 17.27 6.59 -5.00
N TYR A 4 16.30 6.88 -4.13
CA TYR A 4 15.17 7.75 -4.49
C TYR A 4 15.64 9.14 -4.93
N ARG A 5 16.56 9.75 -4.15
CA ARG A 5 17.12 11.06 -4.47
C ARG A 5 17.83 11.06 -5.83
N ALA A 6 18.68 10.07 -6.10
CA ALA A 6 19.38 9.96 -7.37
C ALA A 6 18.41 9.82 -8.56
N LEU A 7 17.36 9.01 -8.42
CA LEU A 7 16.35 8.84 -9.48
C LEU A 7 15.52 10.10 -9.72
N TYR A 8 15.20 10.84 -8.66
CA TYR A 8 14.51 12.13 -8.77
C TYR A 8 15.39 13.20 -9.43
N GLU A 9 16.65 13.34 -8.99
CA GLU A 9 17.62 14.28 -9.57
C GLU A 9 18.00 13.93 -11.02
N SER A 10 17.87 12.66 -11.42
CA SER A 10 18.08 12.19 -12.79
C SER A 10 16.83 12.24 -13.67
N GLU A 11 15.74 12.86 -13.20
CA GLU A 11 14.45 12.98 -13.89
C GLU A 11 13.76 11.65 -14.26
N LEU A 12 14.16 10.54 -13.63
CA LEU A 12 13.57 9.22 -13.85
C LEU A 12 12.26 9.02 -13.06
N ILE A 13 12.02 9.85 -12.04
CA ILE A 13 10.80 9.85 -11.24
C ILE A 13 10.23 11.27 -11.21
N LYS A 14 8.93 11.38 -11.39
CA LYS A 14 8.19 12.63 -11.27
C LYS A 14 7.22 12.55 -10.09
N ILE A 15 7.14 13.63 -9.34
CA ILE A 15 6.15 13.78 -8.27
C ILE A 15 5.08 14.80 -8.70
N PRO A 16 3.84 14.69 -8.20
CA PRO A 16 2.82 15.72 -8.41
C PRO A 16 3.29 17.08 -7.89
N ARG A 17 2.91 18.14 -8.59
CA ARG A 17 3.16 19.53 -8.20
C ARG A 17 2.14 20.02 -7.18
N ASP A 18 1.97 19.25 -6.12
CA ASP A 18 1.11 19.57 -4.99
C ASP A 18 1.97 20.10 -3.83
N GLU A 19 1.52 21.20 -3.22
CA GLU A 19 2.24 21.87 -2.12
C GLU A 19 2.52 20.90 -0.97
N ASP A 20 1.54 20.08 -0.60
CA ASP A 20 1.67 19.16 0.53
C ASP A 20 2.67 18.04 0.23
N ILE A 21 2.70 17.54 -1.01
CA ILE A 21 3.65 16.51 -1.44
C ILE A 21 5.07 17.08 -1.47
N ILE A 22 5.24 18.30 -1.97
CA ILE A 22 6.53 18.98 -2.02
C ILE A 22 7.07 19.23 -0.60
N LEU A 23 6.21 19.72 0.30
CA LEU A 23 6.57 19.94 1.70
C LEU A 23 7.00 18.65 2.39
N ASP A 24 6.26 17.55 2.18
CA ASP A 24 6.62 16.22 2.70
C ASP A 24 8.01 15.77 2.22
N GLN A 25 8.38 16.00 0.93
CA GLN A 25 9.72 15.68 0.43
C GLN A 25 10.82 16.53 1.10
N GLY A 26 10.51 17.80 1.40
CA GLY A 26 11.44 18.73 2.06
C GLY A 26 11.85 18.31 3.47
N HIS A 27 11.08 17.45 4.13
CA HIS A 27 11.37 16.93 5.47
C HIS A 27 12.44 15.82 5.51
N ILE A 28 12.93 15.37 4.34
CA ILE A 28 14.01 14.38 4.28
C ILE A 28 15.34 15.06 4.63
N VAL A 29 15.88 14.74 5.81
CA VAL A 29 17.17 15.25 6.30
C VAL A 29 18.16 14.12 6.54
N VAL A 30 19.46 14.39 6.41
CA VAL A 30 20.50 13.40 6.72
C VAL A 30 20.99 13.62 8.15
N ILE A 31 20.70 12.67 9.04
CA ILE A 31 21.11 12.70 10.45
C ILE A 31 22.11 11.57 10.69
N ASN A 32 23.35 11.91 11.04
CA ASN A 32 24.45 10.96 11.25
C ASN A 32 24.69 10.06 10.03
N GLY A 33 24.69 10.65 8.83
CA GLY A 33 24.88 9.92 7.56
C GLY A 33 23.69 9.07 7.12
N VAL A 34 22.65 8.93 7.96
CA VAL A 34 21.43 8.19 7.65
C VAL A 34 20.33 9.18 7.28
N PRO A 35 19.74 9.08 6.08
CA PRO A 35 18.59 9.89 5.72
C PRO A 35 17.36 9.47 6.53
N LYS A 36 16.75 10.42 7.20
CA LYS A 36 15.57 10.27 8.07
C LYS A 36 14.57 11.37 7.75
N ILE A 37 13.30 11.14 8.06
CA ILE A 37 12.30 12.22 8.10
C ILE A 37 12.50 12.96 9.41
N ASP A 38 12.61 14.28 9.36
CA ASP A 38 12.69 15.10 10.56
C ASP A 38 11.44 14.88 11.43
N LYS A 39 11.63 14.79 12.75
CA LYS A 39 10.53 14.66 13.71
C LYS A 39 9.84 16.00 13.95
N ALA A 40 10.41 17.09 13.47
CA ALA A 40 9.77 18.40 13.45
C ALA A 40 8.50 18.34 12.59
N ARG A 41 7.37 18.08 13.25
CA ARG A 41 6.05 18.02 12.63
C ARG A 41 5.74 19.37 11.99
N SER A 42 5.63 19.46 10.67
CA SER A 42 5.03 20.66 10.07
C SER A 42 3.51 20.59 10.20
N ASN A 43 2.92 21.69 10.65
CA ASN A 43 1.47 21.88 10.61
C ASN A 43 1.10 22.22 9.16
N GLY A 44 0.43 21.30 8.46
CA GLY A 44 -0.19 21.55 7.16
C GLY A 44 -1.64 22.03 7.31
N LYS A 45 -2.31 22.33 6.20
CA LYS A 45 -3.72 22.81 6.16
C LYS A 45 -4.72 21.88 6.85
N SER A 46 -4.43 20.57 6.94
CA SER A 46 -5.31 19.55 7.52
C SER A 46 -4.79 18.98 8.86
N GLY A 47 -3.67 19.47 9.39
CA GLY A 47 -3.11 19.01 10.67
C GLY A 47 -1.63 18.62 10.61
N LYS A 48 -1.20 17.77 11.54
CA LYS A 48 0.20 17.31 11.68
C LYS A 48 0.55 16.40 10.51
N ARG A 49 1.46 16.82 9.64
CA ARG A 49 1.96 15.99 8.52
C ARG A 49 3.14 15.15 8.99
N HIS A 50 3.14 13.88 8.55
CA HIS A 50 4.11 12.87 9.00
C HIS A 50 5.22 12.60 7.95
N GLY A 51 5.16 13.24 6.78
CA GLY A 51 6.05 12.95 5.66
C GLY A 51 5.71 11.65 4.92
N ASP A 52 4.46 11.18 5.02
CA ASP A 52 4.04 9.87 4.52
C ASP A 52 4.23 9.74 3.01
N SER A 53 4.03 10.82 2.25
CA SER A 53 4.24 10.78 0.79
C SER A 53 5.72 10.57 0.43
N ALA A 54 6.66 11.17 1.17
CA ALA A 54 8.10 10.93 1.01
C ALA A 54 8.50 9.48 1.29
N VAL A 55 7.93 8.90 2.36
CA VAL A 55 8.13 7.48 2.67
C VAL A 55 7.52 6.60 1.58
N ALA A 56 6.31 6.91 1.10
CA ALA A 56 5.64 6.16 0.04
C ALA A 56 6.49 6.11 -1.24
N TYR A 57 7.05 7.24 -1.69
CA TYR A 57 7.95 7.25 -2.86
C TYR A 57 9.22 6.42 -2.63
N CYS A 58 9.80 6.48 -1.45
CA CYS A 58 10.96 5.65 -1.12
C CYS A 58 10.64 4.15 -1.16
N MET A 59 9.47 3.76 -0.67
CA MET A 59 8.99 2.39 -0.73
C MET A 59 8.66 1.95 -2.16
N ALA A 60 8.06 2.82 -2.97
CA ALA A 60 7.79 2.56 -4.38
C ALA A 60 9.09 2.32 -5.16
N VAL A 61 10.11 3.15 -4.95
CA VAL A 61 11.45 2.93 -5.52
C VAL A 61 12.06 1.63 -5.02
N ARG A 62 11.93 1.32 -3.73
CA ARG A 62 12.47 0.07 -3.21
C ARG A 62 11.81 -1.14 -3.87
N ALA A 63 10.49 -1.11 -4.00
CA ALA A 63 9.72 -2.17 -4.63
C ALA A 63 10.10 -2.38 -6.10
N SER A 64 10.39 -1.31 -6.85
CA SER A 64 10.76 -1.44 -8.28
C SER A 64 12.08 -2.17 -8.53
N PHE A 65 12.96 -2.26 -7.53
CA PHE A 65 14.19 -3.06 -7.59
C PHE A 65 14.06 -4.44 -6.97
N MET A 66 12.93 -4.77 -6.35
CA MET A 66 12.71 -6.05 -5.71
C MET A 66 12.04 -7.00 -6.70
N THR A 67 12.61 -8.19 -6.86
CA THR A 67 11.89 -9.31 -7.48
C THR A 67 10.75 -9.68 -6.54
N GLY A 68 9.51 -9.67 -7.05
CA GLY A 68 8.33 -10.04 -6.28
C GLY A 68 8.42 -11.46 -5.72
N GLY A 69 7.64 -11.74 -4.68
CA GLY A 69 7.47 -13.08 -4.13
C GLY A 69 6.10 -13.64 -4.48
N GLU A 70 5.96 -14.96 -4.44
CA GLU A 70 4.66 -15.62 -4.55
C GLU A 70 3.78 -15.23 -3.34
N ILE A 71 2.51 -14.93 -3.61
CA ILE A 71 1.51 -14.67 -2.58
C ILE A 71 0.53 -15.83 -2.62
N GLU A 72 0.64 -16.72 -1.63
CA GLU A 72 -0.29 -17.83 -1.47
C GLU A 72 -1.65 -17.30 -0.98
N PHE A 73 -2.72 -17.77 -1.61
CA PHE A 73 -4.09 -17.41 -1.23
C PHE A 73 -4.71 -18.56 -0.44
N THR A 74 -5.10 -18.29 0.80
CA THR A 74 -5.91 -19.20 1.61
C THR A 74 -7.31 -18.61 1.73
N PRO A 75 -8.35 -19.20 1.11
CA PRO A 75 -9.71 -18.73 1.28
C PRO A 75 -10.17 -18.97 2.72
N LEU A 76 -11.03 -18.08 3.23
CA LEU A 76 -11.79 -18.35 4.44
C LEU A 76 -12.78 -19.50 4.17
N PRO A 77 -13.04 -20.39 5.14
CA PRO A 77 -14.11 -21.37 5.02
C PRO A 77 -15.45 -20.68 4.76
N SER A 78 -16.31 -21.31 3.96
CA SER A 78 -17.65 -20.80 3.64
C SER A 78 -18.49 -20.67 4.91
N LYS A 79 -19.28 -19.59 4.99
CA LYS A 79 -20.16 -19.31 6.15
C LYS A 79 -21.33 -20.29 6.25
N HIS A 80 -21.68 -20.91 5.13
CA HIS A 80 -22.70 -21.94 5.09
C HIS A 80 -22.01 -23.30 5.05
N PRO A 81 -22.33 -24.24 5.95
CA PRO A 81 -22.07 -25.64 5.65
C PRO A 81 -22.74 -25.92 4.30
N GLU A 82 -22.00 -26.53 3.37
CA GLU A 82 -22.58 -27.14 2.19
C GLU A 82 -23.82 -27.89 2.67
N ALA A 83 -25.01 -27.44 2.26
CA ALA A 83 -26.21 -28.20 2.56
C ALA A 83 -26.05 -29.48 1.76
N ASP A 84 -25.92 -30.61 2.45
CA ASP A 84 -25.88 -31.93 1.83
C ASP A 84 -27.01 -32.00 0.79
N ASP A 85 -26.65 -32.31 -0.46
CA ASP A 85 -27.52 -32.39 -1.64
C ASP A 85 -28.65 -33.45 -1.52
N GLU A 86 -28.95 -33.95 -0.31
CA GLU A 86 -30.05 -34.88 -0.03
C GLU A 86 -31.43 -34.20 0.06
N PHE A 87 -31.49 -32.86 0.17
CA PHE A 87 -32.78 -32.16 0.29
C PHE A 87 -33.48 -31.90 -1.05
N ASP A 88 -32.74 -31.90 -2.16
CA ASP A 88 -33.31 -31.65 -3.50
C ASP A 88 -34.06 -32.88 -4.04
N ASP A 89 -33.65 -34.09 -3.63
CA ASP A 89 -34.31 -35.36 -4.00
C ASP A 89 -35.66 -35.57 -3.29
N PHE A 90 -35.90 -34.93 -2.14
CA PHE A 90 -37.17 -35.01 -1.41
C PHE A 90 -38.26 -34.13 -2.03
N ILE A 91 -37.89 -32.96 -2.58
CA ILE A 91 -38.88 -32.01 -3.14
C ILE A 91 -39.31 -32.38 -4.57
N THR A 92 -38.44 -33.03 -5.36
CA THR A 92 -38.80 -33.47 -6.72
C THR A 92 -39.70 -34.70 -6.77
N HIS A 93 -39.81 -35.48 -5.69
CA HIS A 93 -40.56 -36.75 -5.69
C HIS A 93 -42.03 -36.64 -5.24
N ASP A 94 -42.45 -35.52 -4.64
CA ASP A 94 -43.77 -35.40 -3.98
C ASP A 94 -44.80 -34.55 -4.75
N TRP A 95 -44.48 -34.15 -6.01
CA TRP A 95 -45.39 -33.34 -6.85
C TRP A 95 -45.72 -33.96 -8.22
N ASP A 96 -45.47 -35.26 -8.40
CA ASP A 96 -45.94 -36.04 -9.57
C ASP A 96 -47.20 -36.86 -9.24
N PHE A 97 -48.30 -36.18 -8.91
CA PHE A 97 -49.66 -36.77 -8.90
C PHE A 97 -50.73 -35.79 -9.36
#